data_AF-A0A069DXL5-F1
#
_entry.id   AF-A0A069DXL5-F1
#
_cell.length_a   1.000
_cell.length_b   1.000
_cell.length_c   1.000
_cell.angle_alpha   90.00
_cell.angle_beta   90.00
_cell.angle_gamma   90.00
#
_symmetry.space_group_name_H-M   'P 1'
#
loop_
_entity.id
_entity.type
_entity.pdbx_description
1 polymer ?
#
loop_
_entity_poly.entity_id
_entity_poly.type
_entity_poly.pdbx_seq_one_letter_code
_entity_poly.pdbx_strand_id
1 'polypeptide(L)'
;VNTIRMPAAQTLILFCNQLHTNFSFARIVCDSWIEITFAECELGERILLEAIKLRSLWDQLTTAKLQGEIPTNKLENRLSEGLLRLMNFHVDYSLRRLLMADLKNLYIGQGYNNYSGSNPFLSEFTLIPDNMHGGTLVTSYLTYDCLIGSNILEDWQCPDCGLVAPLNSLQKHQHIAEHQDSKDIKDDVKEEIEISSKPNCMNYYCELCDKHYQFTPIEILKHKKTHQ
;
A
#
# COMPACT_ATOMS: atom_id res chain seq x y z
N VAL A 1 -3.82 -35.59 15.48
CA VAL A 1 -3.45 -34.15 15.45
C VAL A 1 -3.89 -33.60 14.11
N ASN A 2 -4.83 -32.64 14.09
CA ASN A 2 -5.28 -32.02 12.84
C ASN A 2 -4.26 -30.95 12.45
N THR A 3 -3.51 -31.19 11.38
CA THR A 3 -2.52 -30.25 10.85
C THR A 3 -2.86 -29.91 9.41
N ILE A 4 -2.65 -28.66 9.01
CA ILE A 4 -2.86 -28.17 7.65
C ILE A 4 -1.53 -27.61 7.16
N ARG A 5 -1.14 -27.97 5.93
CA ARG A 5 0.05 -27.42 5.28
C ARG A 5 -0.29 -26.04 4.72
N MET A 6 0.51 -25.05 5.09
CA MET A 6 0.38 -23.67 4.62
C MET A 6 1.75 -23.11 4.17
N PRO A 7 1.78 -22.22 3.16
CA PRO A 7 2.95 -21.41 2.82
C PRO A 7 3.43 -20.62 4.05
N ALA A 8 4.66 -20.90 4.49
CA ALA A 8 5.12 -20.44 5.79
C ALA A 8 5.39 -18.94 5.82
N ALA A 9 6.04 -18.37 4.80
CA ALA A 9 6.36 -16.93 4.77
C ALA A 9 5.09 -16.07 4.80
N GLN A 10 4.12 -16.39 3.93
CA GLN A 10 2.83 -15.71 3.83
C GLN A 10 2.07 -15.78 5.15
N THR A 11 2.02 -16.97 5.77
CA THR A 11 1.29 -17.19 7.03
C THR A 11 1.94 -16.41 8.18
N LEU A 12 3.26 -16.46 8.32
CA LEU A 12 3.99 -15.74 9.37
C LEU A 12 3.84 -14.22 9.18
N ILE A 13 4.04 -13.72 7.97
CA ILE A 13 3.92 -12.29 7.68
C ILE A 13 2.47 -11.81 7.88
N LEU A 14 1.46 -12.66 7.67
CA LEU A 14 0.06 -12.28 7.88
C LEU A 14 -0.38 -12.31 9.36
N PHE A 15 0.18 -13.19 10.20
CA PHE A 15 -0.34 -13.41 11.56
C PHE A 15 0.63 -13.13 12.72
N CYS A 16 1.92 -12.94 12.47
CA CYS A 16 2.86 -12.59 13.54
C CYS A 16 2.55 -11.22 14.16
N ASN A 17 2.79 -11.11 15.46
CA ASN A 17 2.51 -9.91 16.24
C ASN A 17 3.58 -8.83 16.05
N GLN A 18 4.82 -9.23 15.80
CA GLN A 18 5.93 -8.33 15.51
C GLN A 18 6.73 -8.80 14.29
N LEU A 19 7.03 -7.85 13.42
CA LEU A 19 7.82 -8.02 12.21
C LEU A 19 8.95 -6.99 12.21
N HIS A 20 10.16 -7.47 12.01
CA HIS A 20 11.36 -6.65 11.95
C HIS A 20 12.04 -6.89 10.61
N THR A 21 12.48 -5.83 9.93
CA THR A 21 13.03 -5.94 8.57
C THR A 21 14.40 -5.27 8.48
N ASN A 22 15.18 -5.67 7.48
CA ASN A 22 16.35 -4.93 7.06
C ASN A 22 15.99 -3.92 5.97
N PHE A 23 16.91 -3.00 5.70
CA PHE A 23 16.86 -2.01 4.62
C PHE A 23 16.19 -2.45 3.30
N SER A 24 16.52 -3.65 2.82
CA SER A 24 16.11 -4.16 1.49
C SER A 24 14.95 -5.15 1.52
N PHE A 25 14.32 -5.42 2.67
CA PHE A 25 13.32 -6.49 2.85
C PHE A 25 13.79 -7.92 2.52
N ALA A 26 15.10 -8.13 2.32
CA ALA A 26 15.68 -9.45 2.12
C ALA A 26 15.52 -10.36 3.34
N ARG A 27 15.49 -9.79 4.54
CA ARG A 27 15.32 -10.52 5.80
C ARG A 27 14.19 -9.94 6.61
N ILE A 28 13.34 -10.82 7.10
CA ILE A 28 12.21 -10.49 7.97
C ILE A 28 12.29 -11.40 9.19
N VAL A 29 12.27 -10.81 10.38
CA VAL A 29 12.21 -11.53 11.64
C VAL A 29 10.83 -11.42 12.23
N CYS A 30 10.24 -12.58 12.52
CA CYS A 30 8.89 -12.74 13.03
C CYS A 30 8.93 -13.10 14.53
N ASP A 31 8.26 -12.29 15.36
CA ASP A 31 8.09 -12.47 16.81
C ASP A 31 9.42 -12.76 17.56
N SER A 32 10.55 -12.30 17.02
CA SER A 32 11.90 -12.55 17.55
C SER A 32 12.30 -14.03 17.68
N TRP A 33 11.72 -14.95 16.89
CA TRP A 33 12.10 -16.37 16.95
C TRP A 33 12.21 -17.08 15.60
N ILE A 34 11.65 -16.53 14.52
CA ILE A 34 11.86 -17.00 13.14
C ILE A 34 12.45 -15.89 12.30
N GLU A 35 13.48 -16.20 11.53
CA GLU A 35 13.97 -15.38 10.44
C GLU A 35 13.57 -16.00 9.10
N ILE A 36 13.03 -15.17 8.22
CA ILE A 36 12.74 -15.45 6.82
C ILE A 36 13.79 -14.71 6.01
N THR A 37 14.51 -15.41 5.14
CA THR A 37 15.43 -14.79 4.17
C THR A 37 14.94 -15.08 2.76
N PHE A 38 14.77 -14.03 1.97
CA PHE A 38 14.34 -14.09 0.58
C PHE A 38 15.56 -14.12 -0.34
N ALA A 39 15.48 -14.93 -1.40
CA ALA A 39 16.49 -14.91 -2.47
C ALA A 39 16.43 -13.59 -3.26
N GLU A 40 15.22 -13.09 -3.47
CA GLU A 40 14.95 -11.84 -4.19
C GLU A 40 14.28 -10.83 -3.25
N CYS A 41 14.98 -9.72 -2.99
CA CYS A 41 14.52 -8.63 -2.11
C CYS A 41 13.15 -8.07 -2.53
N GLU A 42 12.95 -7.88 -3.84
CA GLU A 42 11.71 -7.33 -4.41
C GLU A 42 10.48 -8.19 -4.11
N LEU A 43 10.66 -9.52 -4.05
CA LEU A 43 9.58 -10.44 -3.71
C LEU A 43 9.23 -10.38 -2.22
N GLY A 44 10.24 -10.25 -1.35
CA GLY A 44 10.05 -10.05 0.08
C GLY A 44 9.29 -8.75 0.37
N GLU A 45 9.69 -7.67 -0.30
CA GLU A 45 8.99 -6.38 -0.26
C GLU A 45 7.54 -6.51 -0.73
N ARG A 46 7.30 -7.12 -1.91
CA ARG A 46 5.95 -7.27 -2.46
C ARG A 46 5.02 -8.08 -1.54
N ILE A 47 5.48 -9.19 -0.98
CA ILE A 47 4.69 -9.98 -0.02
C ILE A 47 4.32 -9.13 1.20
N LEU A 48 5.30 -8.42 1.76
CA LEU A 48 5.10 -7.64 2.96
C LEU A 48 4.08 -6.52 2.74
N LEU A 49 4.20 -5.78 1.63
CA LEU A 49 3.27 -4.71 1.29
C LEU A 49 1.85 -5.21 1.08
N GLU A 50 1.70 -6.35 0.41
CA GLU A 50 0.39 -6.97 0.22
C GLU A 50 -0.20 -7.42 1.57
N ALA A 51 0.61 -8.00 2.45
CA ALA A 51 0.18 -8.40 3.79
C ALA A 51 -0.21 -7.18 4.65
N ILE A 52 0.49 -6.05 4.56
CA ILE A 52 0.11 -4.82 5.27
C ILE A 52 -1.28 -4.35 4.84
N LYS A 53 -1.53 -4.30 3.52
CA LYS A 53 -2.84 -3.95 2.97
C LYS A 53 -3.93 -4.91 3.47
N LEU A 54 -3.67 -6.21 3.46
CA LEU A 54 -4.62 -7.21 3.89
C LEU A 54 -4.92 -7.13 5.40
N ARG A 55 -3.91 -6.90 6.24
CA ARG A 55 -4.11 -6.67 7.67
C ARG A 55 -4.96 -5.42 7.91
N SER A 56 -4.69 -4.32 7.21
CA SER A 56 -5.51 -3.10 7.31
C SER A 56 -6.97 -3.33 6.87
N LEU A 57 -7.19 -4.02 5.75
CA LEU A 57 -8.54 -4.40 5.30
C LEU A 57 -9.25 -5.31 6.31
N TRP A 58 -8.52 -6.24 6.93
CA TRP A 58 -9.04 -7.11 7.97
C TRP A 58 -9.47 -6.31 9.20
N ASP A 59 -8.65 -5.38 9.67
CA ASP A 59 -8.96 -4.51 10.80
C ASP A 59 -10.19 -3.64 10.50
N GLN A 60 -10.26 -3.05 9.30
CA GLN A 60 -11.44 -2.28 8.85
C GLN A 60 -12.71 -3.14 8.85
N LEU A 61 -12.63 -4.37 8.31
CA LEU A 61 -13.77 -5.29 8.26
C LEU A 61 -14.22 -5.70 9.66
N THR A 62 -13.26 -5.94 10.55
CA THR A 62 -13.54 -6.32 11.94
C THR A 62 -14.22 -5.18 12.67
N THR A 63 -13.70 -3.95 12.56
CA THR A 63 -14.31 -2.76 13.14
C THR A 63 -15.72 -2.51 12.58
N ALA A 64 -15.91 -2.59 11.26
CA ALA A 64 -17.23 -2.43 10.63
C ALA A 64 -18.25 -3.48 11.12
N LYS A 65 -17.83 -4.75 11.26
CA LYS A 65 -18.70 -5.81 11.81
C LYS A 65 -19.02 -5.59 13.29
N LEU A 66 -18.07 -5.13 14.09
CA LEU A 66 -18.29 -4.79 15.51
C LEU A 66 -19.22 -3.59 15.68
N GLN A 67 -19.18 -2.62 14.76
CA GLN A 67 -20.05 -1.44 14.74
C GLN A 67 -21.44 -1.73 14.14
N GLY A 68 -21.65 -2.92 13.56
CA GLY A 68 -22.94 -3.33 13.00
C GLY A 68 -23.23 -2.73 11.61
N GLU A 69 -22.21 -2.38 10.83
CA GLU A 69 -22.37 -1.87 9.47
C GLU A 69 -22.74 -3.00 8.49
N ILE A 70 -23.78 -2.78 7.67
CA ILE A 70 -24.46 -3.88 6.94
C ILE A 70 -24.00 -4.09 5.48
N PRO A 71 -23.27 -3.19 4.78
CA PRO A 71 -22.62 -3.61 3.54
C PRO A 71 -21.14 -3.97 3.74
N THR A 72 -20.85 -5.03 4.52
CA THR A 72 -19.47 -5.56 4.66
C THR A 72 -19.06 -6.53 3.53
N ASN A 73 -20.01 -6.99 2.71
CA ASN A 73 -19.78 -7.98 1.65
C ASN A 73 -18.70 -7.56 0.64
N LYS A 74 -18.64 -6.28 0.25
CA LYS A 74 -17.61 -5.80 -0.69
C LYS A 74 -16.21 -5.91 -0.09
N LEU A 75 -16.07 -5.57 1.20
CA LEU A 75 -14.81 -5.60 1.91
C LEU A 75 -14.37 -7.04 2.19
N GLU A 76 -15.32 -7.92 2.52
CA GLU A 76 -15.10 -9.35 2.68
C GLU A 76 -14.64 -10.03 1.38
N ASN A 77 -15.25 -9.69 0.24
CA ASN A 77 -14.82 -10.21 -1.06
C ASN A 77 -13.41 -9.75 -1.40
N ARG A 78 -13.11 -8.45 -1.23
CA ARG A 78 -11.76 -7.90 -1.46
C ARG A 78 -10.70 -8.57 -0.58
N LEU A 79 -11.01 -8.77 0.70
CA LEU A 79 -10.12 -9.46 1.63
C LEU A 79 -9.92 -10.91 1.19
N SER A 80 -10.98 -11.62 0.84
CA SER A 80 -10.93 -13.03 0.42
C SER A 80 -10.09 -13.22 -0.85
N GLU A 81 -10.31 -12.37 -1.86
CA GLU A 81 -9.52 -12.38 -3.10
C GLU A 81 -8.05 -12.07 -2.85
N GLY A 82 -7.77 -11.09 -1.99
CA GLY A 82 -6.41 -10.72 -1.63
C GLY A 82 -5.68 -11.80 -0.82
N LEU A 83 -6.38 -12.46 0.12
CA LEU A 83 -5.84 -13.59 0.86
C LEU A 83 -5.51 -14.75 -0.08
N LEU A 84 -6.41 -15.09 -1.02
CA LEU A 84 -6.13 -16.13 -2.02
C LEU A 84 -4.93 -15.76 -2.90
N ARG A 85 -4.82 -14.49 -3.31
CA ARG A 85 -3.68 -14.01 -4.10
C ARG A 85 -2.36 -14.13 -3.33
N LEU A 86 -2.34 -13.69 -2.07
CA LEU A 86 -1.15 -13.76 -1.22
C LEU A 86 -0.72 -15.22 -1.02
N MET A 87 -1.66 -16.11 -0.70
CA MET A 87 -1.36 -17.52 -0.43
C MET A 87 -0.88 -18.29 -1.67
N ASN A 88 -1.27 -17.86 -2.86
CA ASN A 88 -0.81 -18.44 -4.12
C ASN A 88 0.45 -17.75 -4.70
N PHE A 89 0.94 -16.69 -4.05
CA PHE A 89 2.13 -15.99 -4.51
C PHE A 89 3.39 -16.83 -4.25
N HIS A 90 4.07 -17.27 -5.32
CA HIS A 90 5.25 -18.12 -5.24
C HIS A 90 6.50 -17.29 -4.98
N VAL A 91 7.24 -17.62 -3.93
CA VAL A 91 8.51 -16.96 -3.58
C VAL A 91 9.46 -17.96 -2.98
N ASP A 92 10.73 -17.87 -3.37
CA ASP A 92 11.81 -18.65 -2.80
C ASP A 92 12.36 -17.97 -1.54
N TYR A 93 12.28 -18.70 -0.43
CA TYR A 93 12.76 -18.24 0.87
C TYR A 93 13.35 -19.39 1.69
N SER A 94 14.24 -19.04 2.61
CA SER A 94 14.73 -19.94 3.65
C SER A 94 14.20 -19.51 5.01
N LEU A 95 13.91 -20.49 5.87
CA LEU A 95 13.52 -20.25 7.26
C LEU A 95 14.64 -20.66 8.19
N ARG A 96 14.93 -19.82 9.18
CA ARG A 96 15.87 -20.12 10.26
C ARG A 96 15.23 -19.83 11.60
N ARG A 97 15.31 -20.78 12.53
CA ARG A 97 14.94 -20.55 13.92
C ARG A 97 16.04 -19.72 14.60
N LEU A 98 15.65 -18.64 15.26
CA LEU A 98 16.55 -17.79 16.03
C LEU A 98 16.72 -18.33 17.45
N LEU A 99 17.94 -18.29 17.95
CA LEU A 99 18.31 -18.59 19.32
C LEU A 99 18.53 -17.30 20.10
N MET A 100 18.56 -17.40 21.44
CA MET A 100 18.83 -16.26 22.32
C MET A 100 20.18 -15.57 22.03
N ALA A 101 21.16 -16.32 21.52
CA ALA A 101 22.45 -15.78 21.13
C ALA A 101 22.37 -14.94 19.84
N ASP A 102 21.51 -15.33 18.88
CA ASP A 102 21.30 -14.59 17.64
C ASP A 102 20.72 -13.20 17.92
N LEU A 103 19.74 -13.13 18.84
CA LEU A 103 19.04 -11.88 19.19
C LEU A 103 19.97 -10.76 19.67
N LYS A 104 21.12 -11.10 20.28
CA LYS A 104 22.09 -10.10 20.77
C LYS A 104 22.80 -9.35 19.66
N ASN A 105 22.95 -9.97 18.48
CA ASN A 105 23.70 -9.44 17.35
C ASN A 105 22.79 -9.19 16.13
N LEU A 106 21.47 -9.24 16.32
CA LEU A 106 20.51 -9.16 15.23
C LEU A 106 20.13 -7.71 14.90
N TYR A 107 19.98 -6.89 15.93
CA TYR A 107 19.47 -5.52 15.85
C TYR A 107 20.61 -4.50 15.84
N ILE A 108 20.39 -3.39 15.14
CA ILE A 108 21.36 -2.28 15.04
C ILE A 108 21.47 -1.54 16.38
N GLY A 109 20.35 -1.43 17.10
CA GLY A 109 20.28 -0.79 18.41
C GLY A 109 19.75 0.65 18.36
N GLN A 110 19.57 1.22 19.54
CA GLN A 110 18.87 2.48 19.75
C GLN A 110 19.48 3.66 18.96
N GLY A 111 18.61 4.47 18.34
CA GLY A 111 18.96 5.77 17.76
C GLY A 111 19.46 5.73 16.32
N TYR A 112 19.55 4.56 15.69
CA TYR A 112 19.96 4.40 14.29
C TYR A 112 18.75 4.18 13.37
N ASN A 113 18.91 4.53 12.08
CA ASN A 113 17.92 4.32 11.01
C ASN A 113 16.53 4.94 11.29
N ASN A 114 16.54 6.18 11.79
CA ASN A 114 15.33 6.95 12.00
C ASN A 114 14.93 7.64 10.69
N TYR A 115 13.80 7.25 10.13
CA TYR A 115 13.22 7.84 8.93
C TYR A 115 12.09 8.79 9.31
N SER A 116 11.84 9.77 8.43
CA SER A 116 10.81 10.79 8.60
C SER A 116 10.05 10.99 7.29
N GLY A 117 8.92 11.69 7.35
CA GLY A 117 8.06 11.96 6.20
C GLY A 117 6.71 11.24 6.30
N SER A 118 5.99 11.22 5.17
CA SER A 118 4.70 10.51 5.07
C SER A 118 4.93 8.99 5.10
N ASN A 119 3.97 8.25 5.62
CA ASN A 119 4.00 6.80 5.60
C ASN A 119 3.32 6.27 4.34
N PRO A 120 4.06 5.72 3.36
CA PRO A 120 3.48 5.26 2.10
C PRO A 120 2.74 3.93 2.21
N PHE A 121 2.84 3.23 3.36
CA PHE A 121 2.24 1.91 3.54
C PHE A 121 0.88 1.97 4.23
N LEU A 122 0.71 2.94 5.14
CA LEU A 122 -0.52 3.14 5.89
C LEU A 122 -0.67 4.63 6.23
N SER A 123 -1.53 5.33 5.51
CA SER A 123 -1.70 6.78 5.61
C SER A 123 -2.15 7.25 7.02
N GLU A 124 -2.89 6.41 7.75
CA GLU A 124 -3.35 6.71 9.11
C GLU A 124 -2.25 6.57 10.18
N PHE A 125 -1.09 5.98 9.86
CA PHE A 125 -0.04 5.70 10.84
C PHE A 125 1.19 6.56 10.62
N THR A 126 1.63 7.28 11.64
CA THR A 126 2.83 8.12 11.58
C THR A 126 4.10 7.30 11.80
N LEU A 127 5.18 7.68 11.13
CA LEU A 127 6.49 7.04 11.32
C LEU A 127 7.03 7.34 12.72
N ILE A 128 7.33 6.30 13.50
CA ILE A 128 7.82 6.42 14.88
C ILE A 128 9.17 5.72 15.02
N PRO A 129 10.24 6.41 15.47
CA PRO A 129 11.52 5.77 15.76
C PRO A 129 11.42 4.64 16.80
N ASP A 130 12.05 3.49 16.56
CA ASP A 130 12.14 2.40 17.53
C ASP A 130 13.36 2.58 18.45
N ASN A 131 13.11 2.94 19.70
CA ASN A 131 14.18 3.11 20.68
C ASN A 131 14.74 1.78 21.22
N MET A 132 14.07 0.66 21.00
CA MET A 132 14.49 -0.65 21.50
C MET A 132 15.38 -1.38 20.51
N HIS A 133 14.95 -1.47 19.24
CA HIS A 133 15.68 -2.21 18.21
C HIS A 133 16.50 -1.32 17.27
N GLY A 134 16.20 -0.02 17.23
CA GLY A 134 16.58 0.86 16.12
C GLY A 134 15.61 0.73 14.94
N GLY A 135 15.79 1.54 13.90
CA GLY A 135 14.86 1.58 12.77
C GLY A 135 13.61 2.41 13.06
N THR A 136 12.61 2.26 12.20
CA THR A 136 11.39 3.08 12.23
C THR A 136 10.15 2.21 12.15
N LEU A 137 9.23 2.34 13.11
CA LEU A 137 7.91 1.74 13.04
C LEU A 137 7.13 2.37 11.91
N VAL A 138 6.67 1.52 11.01
CA VAL A 138 5.82 1.89 9.87
C VAL A 138 4.38 1.40 10.05
N THR A 139 4.16 0.43 10.92
CA THR A 139 2.83 0.04 11.44
C THR A 139 2.99 -0.30 12.93
N SER A 140 1.87 -0.61 13.60
CA SER A 140 1.89 -1.06 15.00
C SER A 140 2.68 -2.36 15.24
N TYR A 141 2.91 -3.16 14.20
CA TYR A 141 3.59 -4.45 14.27
C TYR A 141 4.86 -4.54 13.42
N LEU A 142 5.16 -3.56 12.55
CA LEU A 142 6.27 -3.62 11.61
C LEU A 142 7.30 -2.51 11.89
N THR A 143 8.54 -2.91 12.19
CA THR A 143 9.69 -2.02 12.27
C THR A 143 10.56 -2.18 11.02
N TYR A 144 10.72 -1.08 10.28
CA TYR A 144 11.56 -0.98 9.10
C TYR A 144 13.03 -0.73 9.46
N ASP A 145 13.92 -1.46 8.79
CA ASP A 145 15.38 -1.27 8.81
C ASP A 145 16.03 -1.27 10.22
N CYS A 146 15.58 -2.19 11.07
CA CYS A 146 16.12 -2.40 12.42
C CYS A 146 17.13 -3.56 12.51
N LEU A 147 17.20 -4.39 11.47
CA LEU A 147 18.09 -5.56 11.40
C LEU A 147 19.44 -5.21 10.76
N ILE A 148 20.54 -5.73 11.31
CA ILE A 148 21.89 -5.51 10.76
C ILE A 148 22.03 -6.17 9.39
N GLY A 149 22.08 -5.43 8.29
CA GLY A 149 22.19 -5.94 6.93
C GLY A 149 23.14 -5.16 6.03
N SER A 150 23.32 -5.63 4.79
CA SER A 150 24.06 -4.91 3.76
C SER A 150 23.22 -3.76 3.20
N ASN A 151 23.58 -2.53 3.54
CA ASN A 151 22.90 -1.32 3.06
C ASN A 151 23.52 -0.85 1.74
N ILE A 152 23.50 -1.71 0.73
CA ILE A 152 23.96 -1.34 -0.61
C ILE A 152 22.81 -0.59 -1.29
N LEU A 153 23.01 0.70 -1.47
CA LEU A 153 22.12 1.56 -2.23
C LEU A 153 22.49 1.49 -3.70
N GLU A 154 21.59 0.92 -4.50
CA GLU A 154 21.68 0.99 -5.96
C GLU A 154 20.85 2.16 -6.48
N ASP A 155 21.31 2.75 -7.58
CA ASP A 155 20.57 3.81 -8.25
C ASP A 155 19.24 3.26 -8.78
N TRP A 156 18.14 3.83 -8.29
CA TRP A 156 16.81 3.48 -8.74
C TRP A 156 16.28 4.56 -9.69
N GLN A 157 15.74 4.11 -10.82
CA GLN A 157 15.07 4.97 -11.79
C GLN A 157 13.56 4.91 -11.60
N CYS A 158 12.94 6.06 -11.33
CA CYS A 158 11.48 6.17 -11.25
C CYS A 158 10.85 5.98 -12.65
N PRO A 159 9.85 5.09 -12.79
CA PRO A 159 9.17 4.86 -14.07
C PRO A 159 8.24 6.02 -14.49
N ASP A 160 7.75 6.83 -13.55
CA ASP A 160 6.78 7.90 -13.83
C ASP A 160 7.46 9.24 -14.19
N CYS A 161 8.56 9.60 -13.52
CA CYS A 161 9.23 10.90 -13.70
C CYS A 161 10.67 10.81 -14.22
N GLY A 162 11.27 9.61 -14.29
CA GLY A 162 12.63 9.41 -14.75
C GLY A 162 13.74 9.82 -13.77
N LEU A 163 13.41 10.14 -12.51
CA LEU A 163 14.40 10.42 -11.46
C LEU A 163 15.33 9.22 -11.26
N VAL A 164 16.64 9.44 -11.31
CA VAL A 164 17.66 8.43 -10.96
C VAL A 164 18.32 8.86 -9.66
N ALA A 165 18.11 8.10 -8.59
CA ALA A 165 18.71 8.38 -7.29
C ALA A 165 18.89 7.11 -6.45
N PRO A 166 19.92 7.06 -5.58
CA PRO A 166 20.08 5.98 -4.61
C PRO A 166 19.08 6.17 -3.47
N LEU A 167 17.85 5.70 -3.66
CA LEU A 167 16.78 5.76 -2.66
C LEU A 167 16.66 4.43 -1.93
N ASN A 168 16.36 4.50 -0.63
CA ASN A 168 15.96 3.32 0.13
C ASN A 168 14.52 2.89 -0.20
N SER A 169 14.14 1.66 0.15
CA SER A 169 12.81 1.15 -0.20
C SER A 169 11.67 2.00 0.36
N LEU A 170 11.80 2.53 1.58
CA LEU A 170 10.80 3.44 2.15
C LEU A 170 10.68 4.75 1.34
N GLN A 171 11.79 5.37 0.98
CA GLN A 171 11.86 6.59 0.16
C GLN A 171 11.34 6.36 -1.25
N LYS A 172 11.64 5.21 -1.86
CA LYS A 172 11.05 4.81 -3.16
C LYS A 172 9.53 4.82 -3.06
N HIS A 173 8.97 4.23 -2.00
CA HIS A 173 7.53 4.19 -1.78
C HIS A 173 6.93 5.57 -1.47
N GLN A 174 7.62 6.40 -0.69
CA GLN A 174 7.23 7.80 -0.46
C GLN A 174 7.16 8.58 -1.78
N HIS A 175 8.17 8.43 -2.63
CA HIS A 175 8.20 9.10 -3.93
C HIS A 175 7.10 8.60 -4.88
N ILE A 176 6.85 7.28 -4.91
CA ILE A 176 5.77 6.71 -5.73
C ILE A 176 4.39 7.21 -5.25
N ALA A 177 4.20 7.36 -3.94
CA ALA A 177 2.97 7.88 -3.37
C ALA A 177 2.69 9.34 -3.83
N GLU A 178 3.72 10.19 -3.91
CA GLU A 178 3.57 11.57 -4.43
C GLU A 178 3.04 11.61 -5.88
N HIS A 179 3.36 10.61 -6.70
CA HIS A 179 2.81 10.48 -8.06
C HIS A 179 1.37 9.97 -8.08
N GLN A 180 0.96 9.17 -7.10
CA GLN A 180 -0.41 8.66 -6.97
C GLN A 180 -1.34 9.78 -6.51
N ASP A 181 -0.96 10.55 -5.49
CA ASP A 181 -1.74 11.70 -5.03
C ASP A 181 -1.97 12.72 -6.16
N SER A 182 -0.97 12.94 -7.02
CA SER A 182 -1.09 13.84 -8.16
C SER A 182 -1.84 13.26 -9.38
N LYS A 183 -2.09 11.94 -9.40
CA LYS A 183 -3.02 11.28 -10.35
C LYS A 183 -4.45 11.28 -9.80
N ASP A 184 -4.65 11.01 -8.52
CA ASP A 184 -5.97 11.02 -7.87
C ASP A 184 -6.59 12.43 -7.89
N ILE A 185 -5.81 13.48 -7.68
CA ILE A 185 -6.29 14.87 -7.87
C ILE A 185 -6.74 15.14 -9.31
N LYS A 186 -6.13 14.50 -10.33
CA LYS A 186 -6.53 14.68 -11.73
C LYS A 186 -7.78 13.87 -12.10
N ASP A 187 -8.05 12.79 -11.39
CA ASP A 187 -9.26 11.99 -11.60
C ASP A 187 -10.45 12.52 -10.76
N ASP A 188 -10.22 13.08 -9.56
CA ASP A 188 -11.24 13.86 -8.82
C ASP A 188 -11.69 15.11 -9.58
N VAL A 189 -10.76 15.82 -10.24
CA VAL A 189 -11.11 16.97 -11.12
C VAL A 189 -11.87 16.51 -12.37
N LYS A 190 -11.70 15.26 -12.84
CA LYS A 190 -12.54 14.71 -13.90
C LYS A 190 -13.90 14.26 -13.39
N GLU A 191 -13.99 13.66 -12.20
CA GLU A 191 -15.26 13.27 -11.59
C GLU A 191 -16.13 14.49 -11.21
N GLU A 192 -15.54 15.62 -10.78
CA GLU A 192 -16.28 16.86 -10.56
C GLU A 192 -16.77 17.54 -11.86
N ILE A 193 -16.12 17.29 -13.00
CA ILE A 193 -16.60 17.73 -14.32
C ILE A 193 -17.66 16.77 -14.89
N GLU A 194 -17.71 15.52 -14.43
CA GLU A 194 -18.72 14.53 -14.81
C GLU A 194 -20.02 14.59 -13.97
N ILE A 195 -20.40 15.78 -13.50
CA ILE A 195 -21.76 16.00 -12.97
C ILE A 195 -22.77 16.02 -14.13
N SER A 196 -23.34 14.84 -14.39
CA SER A 196 -24.59 14.57 -15.12
C SER A 196 -24.59 14.66 -16.66
N SER A 197 -23.76 13.84 -17.32
CA SER A 197 -24.05 13.53 -18.73
C SER A 197 -25.27 12.61 -18.82
N LYS A 198 -26.46 13.21 -18.99
CA LYS A 198 -27.68 12.48 -19.36
C LYS A 198 -27.42 11.71 -20.66
N PRO A 199 -27.97 10.50 -20.84
CA PRO A 199 -27.81 9.75 -22.09
C PRO A 199 -28.32 10.60 -23.28
N ASN A 200 -27.54 10.68 -24.37
CA ASN A 200 -27.76 11.49 -25.58
C ASN A 200 -27.52 13.01 -25.50
N CYS A 201 -26.72 13.52 -24.56
CA CYS A 201 -26.23 14.90 -24.64
C CYS A 201 -25.22 15.09 -25.78
N MET A 202 -25.38 16.15 -26.57
CA MET A 202 -24.45 16.56 -27.62
C MET A 202 -24.00 18.00 -27.39
N ASN A 203 -22.78 18.33 -27.82
CA ASN A 203 -22.28 19.70 -27.80
C ASN A 203 -23.05 20.53 -28.85
N TYR A 204 -23.83 21.50 -28.41
CA TYR A 204 -24.60 22.43 -29.22
C TYR A 204 -24.10 23.86 -29.02
N TYR A 205 -23.72 24.51 -30.11
CA TYR A 205 -23.37 25.93 -30.12
C TYR A 205 -24.58 26.76 -30.55
N CYS A 206 -24.90 27.80 -29.78
CA CYS A 206 -25.97 28.73 -30.10
C CYS A 206 -25.41 30.06 -30.60
N GLU A 207 -25.69 30.41 -31.85
CA GLU A 207 -25.23 31.65 -32.49
C GLU A 207 -25.81 32.92 -31.88
N LEU A 208 -26.97 32.84 -31.21
CA LEU A 208 -27.63 33.99 -30.57
C LEU A 208 -27.11 34.25 -29.14
N CYS A 209 -26.59 33.22 -28.47
CA CYS A 209 -26.04 33.33 -27.11
C CYS A 209 -24.52 33.33 -27.06
N ASP A 210 -23.85 33.04 -28.18
CA ASP A 210 -22.40 32.91 -28.32
C ASP A 210 -21.77 32.01 -27.24
N LYS A 211 -22.43 30.89 -26.96
CA LYS A 211 -22.05 29.95 -25.89
C LYS A 211 -22.21 28.51 -26.35
N HIS A 212 -21.31 27.67 -25.85
CA HIS A 212 -21.34 26.21 -26.03
C HIS A 212 -22.13 25.57 -24.88
N TYR A 213 -23.10 24.74 -25.22
CA TYR A 213 -23.93 24.00 -24.27
C TYR A 213 -23.85 22.50 -24.54
N GLN A 214 -23.93 21.68 -23.49
CA GLN A 214 -24.26 20.26 -23.64
C GLN A 214 -25.75 20.05 -23.42
N PHE A 215 -26.48 19.80 -24.50
CA PHE A 215 -27.92 19.62 -24.47
C PHE A 215 -28.31 18.32 -25.17
N THR A 216 -29.37 17.70 -24.68
CA THR A 216 -30.10 16.68 -25.44
C THR A 216 -30.86 17.33 -26.60
N PRO A 217 -31.22 16.59 -27.68
CA PRO A 217 -31.97 17.14 -28.81
C PRO A 217 -33.26 17.89 -28.43
N ILE A 218 -33.93 17.47 -27.35
CA ILE A 218 -35.15 18.11 -26.83
C ILE A 218 -34.83 19.44 -26.15
N GLU A 219 -33.72 19.52 -25.42
CA GLU A 219 -33.26 20.76 -24.75
C GLU A 219 -32.77 21.79 -25.78
N ILE A 220 -32.15 21.36 -26.89
CA ILE A 220 -31.82 22.23 -28.03
C ILE A 220 -33.09 22.87 -28.61
N LEU A 221 -34.17 22.10 -28.79
CA LEU A 221 -35.43 22.62 -29.33
C LEU A 221 -36.12 23.59 -28.36
N LYS A 222 -36.08 23.32 -27.05
CA LYS A 222 -36.57 24.26 -26.02
C LYS A 222 -35.77 25.56 -26.01
N HIS A 223 -34.45 25.47 -26.08
CA HIS A 223 -33.56 26.63 -26.12
C HIS A 223 -33.76 27.46 -27.40
N LYS A 224 -33.96 26.82 -28.56
CA LYS A 224 -34.32 27.56 -29.78
C LYS A 224 -35.66 28.30 -29.66
N LYS A 225 -36.63 27.72 -28.95
CA LYS A 225 -37.94 28.37 -28.70
C LYS A 225 -37.86 29.57 -27.75
N THR A 226 -36.86 29.65 -26.86
CA THR A 226 -36.70 30.83 -25.98
C THR A 226 -36.14 32.05 -26.69
N HIS A 227 -35.65 31.88 -27.93
CA HIS A 227 -35.17 32.95 -28.80
C HIS A 227 -36.20 33.39 -29.85
N GLN A 228 -37.46 32.94 -29.70
CA GLN A 228 -38.56 33.19 -30.62
C GLN A 228 -39.58 34.15 -30.00
#